data_AF-A0A959QPS2-F1
#
_entry.id   AF-A0A959QPS2-F1
#
_cell.length_a   1.000
_cell.length_b   1.000
_cell.length_c   1.000
_cell.angle_alpha   90.00
_cell.angle_beta   90.00
_cell.angle_gamma   90.00
#
_symmetry.space_group_name_H-M   'P 1'
#
loop_
_entity.id
_entity.type
_entity.pdbx_description
1 polymer ?
#
loop_
_entity_poly.entity_id
_entity_poly.type
_entity_poly.pdbx_seq_one_letter_code
_entity_poly.pdbx_strand_id
1 'polypeptide(L)'
;MNNKLIDRRKDGLLAGVSLLLMAVAAGFSFGYVYSGMVIPDQDSQTMANLSEGMGLFRAGAWGWVLVLILDVVVAVALYRYFKPVHAALSALAGALRLVYSAILAWAISHLFTAMGQVISGADAAEVITSLNTFEGIWSGGLVVFGLHLIGLGMLSLRSGFVPRLWGWLLVVAGLSYTGVHGARVLLPGMEAQVQQAEILLSLPMALGELGFAIWLIYAFFRTRKPAV
;
A
#
# COMPACT_ATOMS: atom_id res chain seq x y z
N MET A 1 1.09 33.25 11.67
CA MET A 1 1.68 31.96 12.14
C MET A 1 0.63 30.86 12.35
N ASN A 2 -0.65 31.17 12.64
CA ASN A 2 -1.71 30.17 12.92
C ASN A 2 -2.19 29.33 11.72
N ASN A 3 -2.37 29.90 10.51
CA ASN A 3 -2.91 29.13 9.38
C ASN A 3 -2.00 27.95 8.97
N LYS A 4 -0.70 28.17 8.83
CA LYS A 4 0.25 27.13 8.39
C LYS A 4 0.29 25.91 9.33
N LEU A 5 0.11 26.11 10.65
CA LEU A 5 0.05 25.02 11.63
C LEU A 5 -1.28 24.26 11.55
N ILE A 6 -2.39 24.97 11.33
CA ILE A 6 -3.72 24.38 11.15
C ILE A 6 -3.77 23.55 9.86
N ASP A 7 -3.20 24.08 8.77
CA ASP A 7 -3.16 23.40 7.48
C ASP A 7 -2.36 22.09 7.55
N ARG A 8 -1.16 22.13 8.16
CA ARG A 8 -0.36 20.92 8.41
C ARG A 8 -1.12 19.87 9.21
N ARG A 9 -1.87 20.28 10.25
CA ARG A 9 -2.65 19.34 11.07
C ARG A 9 -3.76 18.67 10.26
N LYS A 10 -4.45 19.43 9.41
CA LYS A 10 -5.47 18.89 8.51
C LYS A 10 -4.87 17.91 7.51
N ASP A 11 -3.68 18.21 6.96
CA ASP A 11 -2.95 17.28 6.08
C ASP A 11 -2.60 15.98 6.82
N GLY A 12 -2.15 16.06 8.08
CA GLY A 12 -1.89 14.88 8.91
C GLY A 12 -3.14 14.02 9.13
N LEU A 13 -4.28 14.65 9.46
CA LEU A 13 -5.55 13.95 9.61
C LEU A 13 -5.99 13.29 8.30
N LEU A 14 -5.90 14.03 7.18
CA LEU A 14 -6.26 13.53 5.85
C LEU A 14 -5.41 12.30 5.49
N ALA A 15 -4.10 12.36 5.71
CA ALA A 15 -3.20 11.24 5.50
C ALA A 15 -3.55 10.04 6.39
N GLY A 16 -3.73 10.26 7.69
CA GLY A 16 -4.05 9.18 8.64
C GLY A 16 -5.38 8.48 8.34
N VAL A 17 -6.45 9.22 8.06
CA VAL A 17 -7.76 8.65 7.71
C VAL A 17 -7.68 7.90 6.38
N SER A 18 -7.01 8.49 5.37
CA SER A 18 -6.87 7.85 4.05
C SER A 18 -6.08 6.54 4.15
N LEU A 19 -5.00 6.50 4.96
CA LEU A 19 -4.24 5.27 5.21
C LEU A 19 -5.09 4.16 5.86
N LEU A 20 -5.96 4.49 6.83
CA LEU A 20 -6.84 3.49 7.43
C LEU A 20 -7.92 3.00 6.45
N LEU A 21 -8.50 3.88 5.65
CA LEU A 21 -9.44 3.50 4.59
C LEU A 21 -8.77 2.60 3.55
N MET A 22 -7.53 2.92 3.16
CA MET A 22 -6.72 2.06 2.28
C MET A 22 -6.50 0.68 2.88
N ALA A 23 -6.16 0.60 4.17
CA ALA A 23 -5.93 -0.68 4.82
C ALA A 23 -7.17 -1.58 4.81
N VAL A 24 -8.35 -1.00 5.06
CA VAL A 24 -9.63 -1.72 4.97
C VAL A 24 -9.90 -2.17 3.52
N ALA A 25 -9.71 -1.27 2.56
CA ALA A 25 -9.93 -1.58 1.14
C ALA A 25 -8.95 -2.65 0.62
N ALA A 26 -7.67 -2.60 1.01
CA ALA A 26 -6.66 -3.59 0.67
C ALA A 26 -6.92 -4.94 1.36
N GLY A 27 -7.29 -4.93 2.64
CA GLY A 27 -7.68 -6.13 3.37
C GLY A 27 -8.89 -6.84 2.74
N PHE A 28 -9.89 -6.08 2.29
CA PHE A 28 -11.00 -6.62 1.52
C PHE A 28 -10.57 -7.13 0.13
N SER A 29 -9.86 -6.30 -0.65
CA SER A 29 -9.58 -6.58 -2.06
C SER A 29 -8.56 -7.71 -2.24
N PHE A 30 -7.46 -7.66 -1.49
CA PHE A 30 -6.43 -8.68 -1.55
C PHE A 30 -6.71 -9.81 -0.58
N GLY A 31 -6.80 -9.50 0.71
CA GLY A 31 -6.84 -10.52 1.77
C GLY A 31 -8.11 -11.37 1.80
N TYR A 32 -9.26 -10.83 1.35
CA TYR A 32 -10.52 -11.57 1.30
C TYR A 32 -10.89 -11.99 -0.13
N VAL A 33 -11.01 -11.03 -1.07
CA VAL A 33 -11.46 -11.33 -2.44
C VAL A 33 -10.40 -12.09 -3.22
N TYR A 34 -9.23 -11.49 -3.44
CA TYR A 34 -8.20 -12.10 -4.28
C TYR A 34 -7.70 -13.43 -3.71
N SER A 35 -7.28 -13.46 -2.44
CA SER A 35 -6.79 -14.68 -1.78
C SER A 35 -7.86 -15.76 -1.60
N GLY A 36 -9.15 -15.40 -1.61
CA GLY A 36 -10.25 -16.36 -1.56
C GLY A 36 -10.63 -16.93 -2.93
N MET A 37 -10.33 -16.22 -4.03
CA MET A 37 -10.72 -16.62 -5.38
C MET A 37 -9.59 -17.27 -6.17
N VAL A 38 -8.36 -16.78 -6.00
CA VAL A 38 -7.17 -17.24 -6.73
C VAL A 38 -6.44 -18.27 -5.88
N ILE A 39 -6.54 -19.54 -6.27
CA ILE A 39 -5.94 -20.65 -5.53
C ILE A 39 -4.65 -21.06 -6.25
N PRO A 40 -3.48 -20.95 -5.60
CA PRO A 40 -2.21 -21.37 -6.19
C PRO A 40 -2.27 -22.82 -6.69
N ASP A 41 -1.74 -23.06 -7.88
CA ASP A 41 -1.64 -24.37 -8.54
C ASP A 41 -2.99 -25.09 -8.77
N GLN A 42 -4.12 -24.39 -8.68
CA GLN A 42 -5.46 -24.94 -8.90
C GLN A 42 -6.25 -24.10 -9.91
N ASP A 43 -5.83 -24.16 -11.16
CA ASP A 43 -6.39 -23.41 -12.29
C ASP A 43 -7.89 -23.64 -12.46
N SER A 44 -8.35 -24.89 -12.40
CA SER A 44 -9.76 -25.25 -12.56
C SER A 44 -10.64 -24.69 -11.45
N GLN A 45 -10.17 -24.74 -10.20
CA GLN A 45 -10.88 -24.19 -9.05
C GLN A 45 -10.90 -22.65 -9.10
N THR A 46 -9.79 -22.03 -9.47
CA THR A 46 -9.71 -20.58 -9.67
C THR A 46 -10.71 -20.11 -10.72
N MET A 47 -10.79 -20.81 -11.86
CA MET A 47 -11.76 -20.48 -12.90
C MET A 47 -13.22 -20.66 -12.45
N ALA A 48 -13.52 -21.72 -11.69
CA ALA A 48 -14.85 -21.92 -11.11
C ALA A 48 -15.21 -20.76 -10.15
N ASN A 49 -14.31 -20.42 -9.23
CA ASN A 49 -14.49 -19.33 -8.26
C ASN A 49 -14.74 -17.98 -8.95
N LEU A 50 -13.98 -17.66 -10.00
CA LEU A 50 -14.12 -16.40 -10.73
C LEU A 50 -15.43 -16.36 -11.53
N SER A 51 -15.83 -17.47 -12.13
CA SER A 51 -17.06 -17.57 -12.92
C SER A 51 -18.31 -17.46 -12.05
N GLU A 52 -18.33 -18.14 -10.91
CA GLU A 52 -19.43 -18.12 -9.95
C GLU A 52 -19.46 -16.82 -9.12
N GLY A 53 -18.27 -16.28 -8.79
CA GLY A 53 -18.06 -15.15 -7.90
C GLY A 53 -17.84 -13.80 -8.59
N MET A 54 -18.17 -13.65 -9.87
CA MET A 54 -17.82 -12.48 -10.69
C MET A 54 -18.19 -11.12 -10.06
N GLY A 55 -19.34 -11.04 -9.37
CA GLY A 55 -19.75 -9.82 -8.66
C GLY A 55 -18.79 -9.42 -7.53
N LEU A 56 -18.30 -10.41 -6.77
CA LEU A 56 -17.34 -10.20 -5.70
C LEU A 56 -15.94 -9.90 -6.25
N PHE A 57 -15.52 -10.55 -7.35
CA PHE A 57 -14.26 -10.24 -8.03
C PHE A 57 -14.24 -8.79 -8.52
N ARG A 58 -15.34 -8.34 -9.13
CA ARG A 58 -15.53 -6.94 -9.55
C ARG A 58 -15.46 -5.97 -8.38
N ALA A 59 -16.08 -6.30 -7.24
CA ALA A 59 -16.01 -5.47 -6.04
C ALA A 59 -14.57 -5.36 -5.51
N GLY A 60 -13.81 -6.46 -5.50
CA GLY A 60 -12.38 -6.44 -5.14
C GLY A 60 -11.53 -5.59 -6.09
N ALA A 61 -11.75 -5.68 -7.40
CA ALA A 61 -11.05 -4.84 -8.38
C ALA A 61 -11.32 -3.33 -8.16
N TRP A 62 -12.57 -2.95 -7.85
CA TRP A 62 -12.89 -1.56 -7.49
C TRP A 62 -12.33 -1.14 -6.13
N GLY A 63 -12.16 -2.06 -5.19
CA GLY A 63 -11.46 -1.80 -3.94
C GLY A 63 -9.98 -1.45 -4.18
N TRP A 64 -9.31 -2.09 -5.14
CA TRP A 64 -7.97 -1.69 -5.59
C TRP A 64 -7.93 -0.29 -6.22
N VAL A 65 -8.94 0.08 -6.99
CA VAL A 65 -9.07 1.45 -7.54
C VAL A 65 -9.23 2.48 -6.41
N LEU A 66 -9.98 2.15 -5.35
CA LEU A 66 -10.08 3.00 -4.16
C LEU A 66 -8.73 3.16 -3.47
N VAL A 67 -7.96 2.08 -3.31
CA VAL A 67 -6.58 2.13 -2.78
C VAL A 67 -5.72 3.09 -3.61
N LEU A 68 -5.74 2.94 -4.94
CA LEU A 68 -4.99 3.80 -5.86
C LEU A 68 -5.32 5.30 -5.72
N ILE A 69 -6.61 5.64 -5.62
CA ILE A 69 -7.06 7.04 -5.45
C ILE A 69 -6.55 7.61 -4.11
N LEU A 70 -6.72 6.84 -3.03
CA LEU A 70 -6.28 7.25 -1.71
C LEU A 70 -4.75 7.38 -1.63
N ASP A 71 -4.02 6.58 -2.40
CA ASP A 71 -2.56 6.66 -2.49
C ASP A 71 -2.07 8.03 -2.96
N VAL A 72 -2.72 8.58 -3.98
CA VAL A 72 -2.42 9.93 -4.50
C VAL A 72 -2.77 10.99 -3.45
N VAL A 73 -3.90 10.84 -2.77
CA VAL A 73 -4.31 11.74 -1.67
C VAL A 73 -3.26 11.73 -0.55
N VAL A 74 -2.82 10.55 -0.12
CA VAL A 74 -1.79 10.39 0.92
C VAL A 74 -0.46 10.98 0.48
N ALA A 75 -0.03 10.78 -0.78
CA ALA A 75 1.20 11.35 -1.30
C ALA A 75 1.22 12.89 -1.17
N VAL A 76 0.13 13.55 -1.59
CA VAL A 76 -0.01 15.00 -1.50
C VAL A 76 -0.09 15.47 -0.04
N ALA A 77 -0.87 14.79 0.79
CA ALA A 77 -1.05 15.13 2.19
C ALA A 77 0.26 15.02 2.99
N LEU A 78 0.98 13.90 2.85
CA LEU A 78 2.26 13.69 3.53
C LEU A 78 3.37 14.62 3.01
N TYR A 79 3.37 14.93 1.71
CA TYR A 79 4.28 15.94 1.16
C TYR A 79 4.11 17.28 1.89
N ARG A 80 2.87 17.78 1.99
CA ARG A 80 2.56 19.05 2.68
C ARG A 80 2.87 18.98 4.16
N TYR A 81 2.54 17.85 4.79
CA TYR A 81 2.78 17.60 6.21
C TYR A 81 4.27 17.72 6.58
N PHE A 82 5.16 17.11 5.79
CA PHE A 82 6.60 17.08 6.04
C PHE A 82 7.42 18.13 5.28
N LYS A 83 6.82 18.91 4.37
CA LYS A 83 7.50 20.00 3.65
C LYS A 83 8.27 20.97 4.56
N PRO A 84 7.75 21.38 5.74
CA PRO A 84 8.48 22.25 6.65
C PRO A 84 9.71 21.60 7.32
N VAL A 85 9.81 20.27 7.33
CA VAL A 85 10.93 19.53 7.92
C VAL A 85 12.09 19.46 6.95
N HIS A 86 11.84 19.01 5.72
CA HIS A 86 12.84 18.96 4.66
C HIS A 86 12.17 18.86 3.28
N ALA A 87 12.05 19.97 2.56
CA ALA A 87 11.25 20.05 1.34
C ALA A 87 11.66 19.04 0.25
N ALA A 88 12.97 18.87 -0.01
CA ALA A 88 13.45 17.95 -1.04
C ALA A 88 13.17 16.47 -0.71
N LEU A 89 13.51 16.02 0.51
CA LEU A 89 13.20 14.66 0.96
C LEU A 89 11.68 14.40 1.04
N SER A 90 10.88 15.39 1.42
CA SER A 90 9.41 15.29 1.39
C SER A 90 8.89 15.12 -0.05
N ALA A 91 9.45 15.88 -1.00
CA ALA A 91 9.12 15.74 -2.42
C ALA A 91 9.55 14.38 -2.96
N LEU A 92 10.74 13.90 -2.62
CA LEU A 92 11.24 12.57 -3.02
C LEU A 92 10.34 11.45 -2.48
N ALA A 93 10.00 11.48 -1.19
CA ALA A 93 9.11 10.49 -0.59
C ALA A 93 7.73 10.50 -1.26
N GLY A 94 7.17 11.70 -1.51
CA GLY A 94 5.91 11.83 -2.25
C GLY A 94 5.99 11.32 -3.69
N ALA A 95 7.07 11.64 -4.40
CA ALA A 95 7.30 11.18 -5.77
C ALA A 95 7.43 9.65 -5.85
N LEU A 96 8.18 9.02 -4.94
CA LEU A 96 8.27 7.56 -4.84
C LEU A 96 6.89 6.92 -4.64
N ARG A 97 6.04 7.53 -3.80
CA ARG A 97 4.66 7.04 -3.63
C ARG A 97 3.85 7.15 -4.91
N LEU A 98 3.95 8.25 -5.66
CA LEU A 98 3.25 8.42 -6.94
C LEU A 98 3.77 7.45 -8.02
N VAL A 99 5.07 7.17 -8.04
CA VAL A 99 5.65 6.14 -8.92
C VAL A 99 5.08 4.76 -8.56
N TYR A 100 5.02 4.42 -7.27
CA TYR A 100 4.32 3.21 -6.82
C TYR A 100 2.85 3.20 -7.27
N SER A 101 2.12 4.31 -7.11
CA SER A 101 0.72 4.41 -7.57
C SER A 101 0.58 4.17 -9.07
N ALA A 102 1.51 4.65 -9.89
CA ALA A 102 1.50 4.37 -11.33
C ALA A 102 1.74 2.89 -11.64
N ILE A 103 2.66 2.24 -10.92
CA ILE A 103 2.90 0.78 -11.02
C ILE A 103 1.65 0.02 -10.58
N LEU A 104 1.01 0.42 -9.49
CA LEU A 104 -0.23 -0.18 -9.01
C LEU A 104 -1.37 -0.01 -10.02
N ALA A 105 -1.52 1.16 -10.66
CA ALA A 105 -2.50 1.37 -11.71
C ALA A 105 -2.28 0.42 -12.90
N TRP A 106 -1.01 0.22 -13.28
CA TRP A 106 -0.65 -0.75 -14.32
C TRP A 106 -0.99 -2.18 -13.89
N ALA A 107 -0.65 -2.58 -12.66
CA ALA A 107 -1.05 -3.89 -12.13
C ALA A 107 -2.57 -4.08 -12.20
N ILE A 108 -3.34 -3.11 -11.69
CA ILE A 108 -4.81 -3.14 -11.65
C ILE A 108 -5.40 -3.34 -13.05
N SER A 109 -4.79 -2.80 -14.10
CA SER A 109 -5.26 -3.01 -15.48
C SER A 109 -5.32 -4.51 -15.84
N HIS A 110 -4.41 -5.33 -15.32
CA HIS A 110 -4.42 -6.78 -15.54
C HIS A 110 -5.52 -7.51 -14.77
N LEU A 111 -6.00 -6.99 -13.63
CA LEU A 111 -7.22 -7.51 -13.00
C LEU A 111 -8.45 -7.27 -13.87
N PHE A 112 -8.54 -6.09 -14.50
CA PHE A 112 -9.62 -5.79 -15.43
C PHE A 112 -9.54 -6.61 -16.71
N THR A 113 -8.32 -6.88 -17.20
CA THR A 113 -8.10 -7.83 -18.31
C THR A 113 -8.55 -9.24 -17.94
N ALA A 114 -8.14 -9.77 -16.78
CA ALA A 114 -8.57 -11.07 -16.28
C ALA A 114 -10.11 -11.16 -16.18
N MET A 115 -10.75 -10.11 -15.67
CA MET A 115 -12.21 -10.02 -15.60
C MET A 115 -12.85 -10.09 -16.99
N GLY A 116 -12.32 -9.35 -17.96
CA GLY A 116 -12.79 -9.38 -19.34
C GLY A 116 -12.64 -10.77 -19.98
N GLN A 117 -11.49 -11.41 -19.75
CA GLN A 117 -11.19 -12.76 -20.23
C GLN A 117 -12.19 -13.80 -19.70
N VAL A 118 -12.49 -13.79 -18.39
CA VAL A 118 -13.50 -14.68 -17.79
C VAL A 118 -14.89 -14.44 -18.41
N ILE A 119 -15.29 -13.18 -18.59
CA ILE A 119 -16.60 -12.83 -19.19
C ILE A 119 -16.69 -13.30 -20.65
N SER A 120 -15.60 -13.20 -21.40
CA SER A 120 -15.54 -13.64 -22.80
C SER A 120 -15.41 -15.16 -22.98
N GLY A 121 -15.22 -15.91 -21.89
CA GLY A 121 -14.99 -17.36 -21.94
C GLY A 121 -13.61 -17.73 -22.49
N ALA A 122 -12.58 -16.93 -22.20
CA ALA A 122 -11.20 -17.22 -22.58
C ALA A 122 -10.65 -18.43 -21.82
N ASP A 123 -9.55 -18.99 -22.34
CA ASP A 123 -8.89 -20.14 -21.71
C ASP A 123 -8.33 -19.80 -20.32
N ALA A 124 -8.32 -20.79 -19.42
CA ALA A 124 -7.84 -20.64 -18.06
C ALA A 124 -6.40 -20.09 -17.99
N ALA A 125 -5.54 -20.55 -18.90
CA ALA A 125 -4.14 -20.11 -18.98
C ALA A 125 -4.02 -18.59 -19.22
N GLU A 126 -4.91 -18.00 -20.01
CA GLU A 126 -4.90 -16.56 -20.28
C GLU A 126 -5.32 -15.74 -19.06
N VAL A 127 -6.39 -16.17 -18.38
CA VAL A 127 -6.90 -15.53 -17.15
C VAL A 127 -5.82 -15.57 -16.06
N ILE A 128 -5.23 -16.74 -15.86
CA ILE A 128 -4.21 -16.97 -14.83
C ILE A 128 -2.95 -16.18 -15.12
N THR A 129 -2.55 -16.09 -16.40
CA THR A 129 -1.43 -15.23 -16.80
C THR A 129 -1.69 -13.77 -16.43
N SER A 130 -2.91 -13.26 -16.64
CA SER A 130 -3.28 -11.90 -16.24
C SER A 130 -3.23 -11.70 -14.73
N LEU A 131 -3.72 -12.67 -13.94
CA LEU A 131 -3.67 -12.62 -12.47
C LEU A 131 -2.22 -12.64 -11.94
N ASN A 132 -1.39 -13.54 -12.45
CA ASN A 132 0.03 -13.62 -12.10
C ASN A 132 0.78 -12.35 -12.50
N THR A 133 0.43 -11.75 -13.64
CA THR A 133 1.01 -10.47 -14.09
C THR A 133 0.60 -9.33 -13.16
N PHE A 134 -0.65 -9.27 -12.73
CA PHE A 134 -1.10 -8.31 -11.70
C PHE A 134 -0.25 -8.44 -10.43
N GLU A 135 -0.11 -9.66 -9.90
CA GLU A 135 0.61 -9.90 -8.65
C GLU A 135 2.11 -9.59 -8.77
N GLY A 136 2.73 -9.98 -9.88
CA GLY A 136 4.13 -9.70 -10.17
C GLY A 136 4.42 -8.20 -10.27
N ILE A 137 3.62 -7.45 -11.02
CA ILE A 137 3.78 -5.99 -11.15
C ILE A 137 3.55 -5.30 -9.81
N TRP A 138 2.49 -5.67 -9.09
CA TRP A 138 2.18 -5.07 -7.79
C TRP A 138 3.29 -5.34 -6.77
N SER A 139 3.76 -6.60 -6.67
CA SER A 139 4.90 -6.97 -5.84
C SER A 139 6.15 -6.16 -6.19
N GLY A 140 6.49 -6.02 -7.49
CA GLY A 140 7.59 -5.17 -7.92
C GLY A 140 7.43 -3.69 -7.49
N GLY A 141 6.21 -3.16 -7.53
CA GLY A 141 5.87 -1.83 -7.03
C GLY A 141 6.14 -1.65 -5.54
N LEU A 142 5.95 -2.68 -4.73
CA LEU A 142 6.17 -2.62 -3.28
C LEU A 142 7.64 -2.37 -2.89
N VAL A 143 8.59 -2.65 -3.78
CA VAL A 143 10.00 -2.22 -3.61
C VAL A 143 10.10 -0.70 -3.57
N VAL A 144 9.45 0.00 -4.52
CA VAL A 144 9.43 1.47 -4.58
C VAL A 144 8.65 2.04 -3.39
N PHE A 145 7.56 1.38 -2.99
CA PHE A 145 6.80 1.72 -1.79
C PHE A 145 7.68 1.64 -0.52
N GLY A 146 8.52 0.61 -0.41
CA GLY A 146 9.48 0.47 0.69
C GLY A 146 10.44 1.67 0.78
N LEU A 147 10.96 2.14 -0.36
CA LEU A 147 11.81 3.34 -0.41
C LEU A 147 11.05 4.60 0.04
N HIS A 148 9.77 4.73 -0.33
CA HIS A 148 8.89 5.79 0.17
C HIS A 148 8.81 5.76 1.70
N LEU A 149 8.58 4.59 2.30
CA LEU A 149 8.48 4.44 3.76
C LEU A 149 9.81 4.76 4.47
N ILE A 150 10.96 4.39 3.90
CA ILE A 150 12.26 4.79 4.43
C ILE A 150 12.40 6.32 4.43
N GLY A 151 12.03 6.98 3.33
CA GLY A 151 12.00 8.44 3.22
C GLY A 151 11.09 9.09 4.27
N LEU A 152 9.89 8.54 4.44
CA LEU A 152 8.91 8.99 5.41
C LEU A 152 9.37 8.79 6.87
N GLY A 153 10.02 7.67 7.15
CA GLY A 153 10.64 7.37 8.44
C GLY A 153 11.76 8.35 8.79
N MET A 154 12.65 8.65 7.84
CA MET A 154 13.69 9.67 8.01
C MET A 154 13.12 11.07 8.28
N LEU A 155 12.06 11.47 7.55
CA LEU A 155 11.35 12.73 7.81
C LEU A 155 10.73 12.75 9.20
N SER A 156 10.11 11.65 9.62
CA SER A 156 9.51 11.49 10.94
C SER A 156 10.55 11.64 12.05
N LEU A 157 11.72 11.00 11.92
CA LEU A 157 12.84 11.10 12.86
C LEU A 157 13.40 12.53 12.98
N ARG A 158 13.35 13.32 11.89
CA ARG A 158 13.85 14.72 11.83
C ARG A 158 12.80 15.77 12.22
N SER A 159 11.53 15.39 12.34
CA SER A 159 10.41 16.33 12.42
C SER A 159 10.30 17.11 13.73
N GLY A 160 10.77 16.54 14.85
CA GLY A 160 10.59 17.10 16.20
C GLY A 160 9.16 17.03 16.75
N PHE A 161 8.15 16.71 15.93
CA PHE A 161 6.75 16.59 16.35
C PHE A 161 6.17 15.18 16.18
N VAL A 162 6.81 14.30 15.41
CA VAL A 162 6.50 12.86 15.37
C VAL A 162 7.37 12.12 16.41
N PRO A 163 6.80 11.27 17.28
CA PRO A 163 7.57 10.39 18.14
C PRO A 163 8.56 9.53 17.34
N ARG A 164 9.79 9.42 17.84
CA ARG A 164 10.86 8.66 17.17
C ARG A 164 10.50 7.19 16.94
N LEU A 165 9.63 6.61 17.80
CA LEU A 165 9.11 5.26 17.63
C LEU A 165 8.54 5.03 16.22
N TRP A 166 7.65 5.92 15.76
CA TRP A 166 7.03 5.78 14.44
C TRP A 166 8.03 5.97 13.31
N GLY A 167 9.01 6.86 13.48
CA GLY A 167 10.08 7.04 12.51
C GLY A 167 10.89 5.76 12.30
N TRP A 168 11.27 5.06 13.37
CA TRP A 168 11.98 3.80 13.27
C TRP A 168 11.11 2.66 12.71
N LEU A 169 9.86 2.55 13.16
CA LEU A 169 8.94 1.53 12.64
C LEU A 169 8.71 1.68 11.13
N LEU A 170 8.59 2.93 10.62
CA LEU A 170 8.49 3.20 9.18
C LEU A 170 9.76 2.81 8.41
N VAL A 171 10.96 3.07 8.97
CA VAL A 171 12.22 2.65 8.34
C VAL A 171 12.29 1.13 8.26
N VAL A 172 11.98 0.43 9.36
CA VAL A 172 11.97 -1.04 9.40
C VAL A 172 10.95 -1.59 8.40
N ALA A 173 9.72 -1.07 8.38
CA ALA A 173 8.70 -1.44 7.40
C ALA A 173 9.19 -1.25 5.96
N GLY A 174 9.82 -0.11 5.66
CA GLY A 174 10.33 0.16 4.32
C GLY A 174 11.48 -0.76 3.89
N LEU A 175 12.38 -1.12 4.82
CA LEU A 175 13.41 -2.12 4.59
C LEU A 175 12.81 -3.51 4.38
N SER A 176 11.78 -3.87 5.15
CA SER A 176 11.04 -5.12 4.98
C SER A 176 10.41 -5.24 3.60
N TYR A 177 9.67 -4.22 3.15
CA TYR A 177 9.06 -4.21 1.80
C TYR A 177 10.13 -4.32 0.71
N THR A 178 11.16 -3.48 0.79
CA THR A 178 12.26 -3.46 -0.19
C THR A 178 12.96 -4.82 -0.26
N GLY A 179 13.26 -5.42 0.90
CA GLY A 179 13.96 -6.70 0.99
C GLY A 179 13.14 -7.88 0.48
N VAL A 180 11.89 -8.04 0.96
CA VAL A 180 11.03 -9.17 0.59
C VAL A 180 10.69 -9.12 -0.90
N HIS A 181 10.21 -7.98 -1.39
CA HIS A 181 9.78 -7.88 -2.79
C HIS A 181 10.95 -7.76 -3.76
N GLY A 182 12.08 -7.21 -3.33
CA GLY A 182 13.33 -7.27 -4.09
C GLY A 182 13.85 -8.69 -4.23
N ALA A 183 13.78 -9.49 -3.15
CA ALA A 183 14.17 -10.90 -3.18
C ALA A 183 13.28 -11.72 -4.13
N ARG A 184 11.95 -11.47 -4.16
CA ARG A 184 11.05 -12.14 -5.13
C ARG A 184 11.48 -11.95 -6.58
N VAL A 185 12.01 -10.78 -6.92
CA VAL A 185 12.44 -10.47 -8.29
C VAL A 185 13.84 -11.01 -8.59
N LEU A 186 14.75 -10.93 -7.62
CA LEU A 186 16.17 -11.20 -7.83
C LEU A 186 16.58 -12.65 -7.56
N LEU A 187 15.78 -13.42 -6.81
CA LEU A 187 16.11 -14.77 -6.35
C LEU A 187 15.06 -15.79 -6.80
N PRO A 188 14.97 -16.09 -8.12
CA PRO A 188 14.10 -17.15 -8.61
C PRO A 188 14.53 -18.50 -8.00
N GLY A 189 13.56 -19.32 -7.57
CA GLY A 189 13.79 -20.60 -6.89
C GLY A 189 13.92 -20.52 -5.37
N MET A 190 13.73 -19.34 -4.76
CA MET A 190 13.70 -19.14 -3.31
C MET A 190 12.31 -18.71 -2.78
N GLU A 191 11.25 -19.08 -3.48
CA GLU A 191 9.88 -18.63 -3.22
C GLU A 191 9.43 -18.97 -1.80
N ALA A 192 9.73 -20.18 -1.33
CA ALA A 192 9.38 -20.64 0.01
C ALA A 192 10.08 -19.82 1.11
N GLN A 193 11.37 -19.52 0.94
CA GLN A 193 12.15 -18.72 1.89
C GLN A 193 11.67 -17.27 1.91
N VAL A 194 11.36 -16.71 0.74
CA VAL A 194 10.83 -15.35 0.62
C VAL A 194 9.43 -15.25 1.24
N GLN A 195 8.58 -16.26 1.06
CA GLN A 195 7.27 -16.32 1.71
C GLN A 195 7.38 -16.41 3.24
N GLN A 196 8.31 -17.23 3.76
CA GLN A 196 8.57 -17.28 5.22
C GLN A 196 9.06 -15.93 5.76
N ALA A 197 9.96 -15.26 5.02
CA ALA A 197 10.41 -13.93 5.38
C ALA A 197 9.26 -12.90 5.37
N GLU A 198 8.37 -12.96 4.38
CA GLU A 198 7.19 -12.10 4.31
C GLU A 198 6.26 -12.33 5.50
N ILE A 199 5.99 -13.57 5.91
CA ILE A 199 5.15 -13.86 7.08
C ILE A 199 5.73 -13.19 8.33
N LEU A 200 7.04 -13.32 8.57
CA LEU A 200 7.71 -12.71 9.73
C LEU A 200 7.71 -11.18 9.65
N LEU A 201 7.94 -10.63 8.46
CA LEU A 201 8.12 -9.20 8.23
C LEU A 201 6.78 -8.47 7.97
N SER A 202 5.67 -9.17 7.80
CA SER A 202 4.34 -8.57 7.63
C SER A 202 3.91 -7.79 8.89
N LEU A 203 4.30 -8.24 10.08
CA LEU A 203 4.01 -7.55 11.34
C LEU A 203 4.68 -6.16 11.42
N PRO A 204 6.01 -6.02 11.23
CA PRO A 204 6.64 -4.70 11.24
C PRO A 204 6.15 -3.79 10.11
N MET A 205 5.81 -4.35 8.92
CA MET A 205 5.16 -3.58 7.84
C MET A 205 3.84 -2.96 8.32
N ALA A 206 2.92 -3.80 8.80
CA ALA A 206 1.60 -3.36 9.26
C ALA A 206 1.68 -2.39 10.46
N LEU A 207 2.56 -2.67 11.44
CA LEU A 207 2.73 -1.80 12.60
C LEU A 207 3.29 -0.42 12.24
N GLY A 208 4.24 -0.37 11.29
CA GLY A 208 4.81 0.88 10.81
C GLY A 208 3.76 1.78 10.17
N GLU A 209 2.92 1.22 9.30
CA GLU A 209 1.94 1.98 8.55
C GLU A 209 0.68 2.30 9.35
N LEU A 210 0.00 1.28 9.88
CA LEU A 210 -1.26 1.45 10.61
C LEU A 210 -1.05 2.22 11.89
N GLY A 211 0.03 1.93 12.61
CA GLY A 211 0.36 2.64 13.82
C GLY A 211 0.70 4.11 13.55
N PHE A 212 1.44 4.41 12.47
CA PHE A 212 1.68 5.80 12.06
C PHE A 212 0.39 6.51 11.64
N ALA A 213 -0.50 5.84 10.90
CA ALA A 213 -1.80 6.39 10.52
C ALA A 213 -2.66 6.74 11.75
N ILE A 214 -2.77 5.83 12.72
CA ILE A 214 -3.47 6.07 14.00
C ILE A 214 -2.84 7.25 14.73
N TRP A 215 -1.51 7.31 14.78
CA TRP A 215 -0.80 8.40 15.44
C TRP A 215 -1.08 9.75 14.79
N LEU A 216 -1.11 9.85 13.46
CA LEU A 216 -1.43 11.09 12.74
C LEU A 216 -2.82 11.62 13.13
N ILE A 217 -3.81 10.73 13.22
CA ILE A 217 -5.16 11.05 13.66
C ILE A 217 -5.15 11.51 15.13
N TYR A 218 -4.49 10.75 16.00
CA TYR A 218 -4.37 11.09 17.43
C TYR A 218 -3.69 12.46 17.63
N ALA A 219 -2.61 12.75 16.90
CA ALA A 219 -1.88 14.00 16.97
C ALA A 219 -2.75 15.21 16.59
N PHE A 220 -3.67 15.03 15.64
CA PHE A 220 -4.66 16.05 15.29
C PHE A 220 -5.58 16.39 16.49
N PHE A 221 -6.08 15.40 17.23
CA PHE A 221 -6.99 15.65 18.35
C PHE A 221 -6.29 16.13 19.63
N ARG A 222 -5.09 15.63 19.94
CA ARG A 222 -4.35 16.02 21.15
C ARG A 222 -4.03 17.51 21.19
N THR A 223 -3.72 18.09 20.04
CA THR A 223 -3.36 19.51 19.89
C THR A 223 -4.58 20.44 19.83
N ARG A 224 -5.82 19.95 20.02
CA ARG A 224 -7.04 20.76 20.17
C ARG A 224 -7.37 21.14 21.61
N LYS A 225 -6.85 20.44 22.62
CA LYS A 225 -7.13 20.80 24.02
C LYS A 225 -6.39 22.12 24.35
N PRO A 226 -7.08 23.18 24.81
CA PRO A 226 -6.39 24.30 25.43
C PRO A 226 -5.58 23.77 26.61
N ALA A 227 -4.39 24.33 26.84
CA ALA A 227 -3.78 24.20 28.16
C ALA A 227 -4.78 24.80 29.15
N VAL A 228 -5.30 23.95 30.05
CA VAL A 228 -6.05 24.41 31.22
C VAL A 228 -5.04 24.84 32.28
#